data_AF-A0A3D5GID8-F1
#
_entry.id   AF-A0A3D5GID8-F1
#
_cell.length_a   1.000
_cell.length_b   1.000
_cell.length_c   1.000
_cell.angle_alpha   90.00
_cell.angle_beta   90.00
_cell.angle_gamma   90.00
#
_symmetry.space_group_name_H-M   'P 1'
#
loop_
_entity.id
_entity.type
_entity.pdbx_description
1 polymer ?
#
loop_
_entity_poly.entity_id
_entity_poly.type
_entity_poly.pdbx_seq_one_letter_code
_entity_poly.pdbx_strand_id
1 'polypeptide(L)' 'LDGLAGLFCVNIGHGRSDLSAAAAKQMNTLAFSTNWGFAHPPAIEAASMIAGFAPGDMSETFFVSSGSEAVESAIK' A
#
# COMPACT_ATOMS: atom_id res chain seq x y z
N LEU A 1 -10.81 -17.62 16.70
CA LEU A 1 -9.75 -17.89 15.72
C LEU A 1 -10.25 -17.42 14.37
N ASP A 2 -9.47 -16.58 13.69
CA ASP A 2 -9.77 -16.13 12.34
C ASP A 2 -9.06 -17.04 11.35
N GLY A 3 -9.81 -17.93 10.70
CA GLY A 3 -9.28 -18.92 9.74
C GLY A 3 -9.08 -18.38 8.33
N LEU A 4 -9.50 -17.15 8.04
CA LEU A 4 -9.46 -16.55 6.70
C LEU A 4 -8.58 -15.30 6.62
N ALA A 5 -7.92 -14.91 7.72
CA ALA A 5 -7.19 -13.64 7.82
C ALA A 5 -8.09 -12.44 7.40
N GLY A 6 -9.30 -12.41 7.95
CA GLY A 6 -10.40 -11.52 7.57
C GLY A 6 -11.00 -11.97 6.24
N LEU A 7 -10.45 -11.45 5.15
CA LEU A 7 -10.76 -11.85 3.78
C LEU A 7 -9.44 -11.97 3.01
N PHE A 8 -8.53 -12.78 3.53
CA PHE A 8 -7.17 -13.03 2.99
C PHE A 8 -6.25 -11.79 3.03
N CYS A 9 -6.51 -10.82 3.90
CA CYS A 9 -5.79 -9.53 3.94
C CYS A 9 -4.96 -9.31 5.22
N VAL A 10 -5.29 -9.97 6.33
CA VAL A 10 -4.66 -9.73 7.64
C VAL A 10 -3.44 -10.65 7.83
N ASN A 11 -2.48 -10.56 6.91
CA ASN A 11 -1.37 -11.50 6.79
C ASN A 11 -0.38 -11.49 7.96
N ILE A 12 -0.39 -10.42 8.77
CA ILE A 12 0.49 -10.23 9.94
C ILE A 12 -0.27 -10.19 11.28
N GLY A 13 -1.53 -10.67 11.28
CA GLY A 13 -2.36 -10.77 12.48
C GLY A 13 -3.10 -9.48 12.88
N HIS A 14 -4.08 -9.63 13.76
CA HIS A 14 -4.91 -8.53 14.29
C HIS A 14 -4.27 -7.85 15.51
N GLY A 15 -4.67 -6.62 15.80
CA GLY A 15 -4.32 -5.93 17.05
C GLY A 15 -2.92 -5.31 17.11
N ARG A 16 -2.28 -5.11 15.96
CA ARG A 16 -0.97 -4.46 15.85
C ARG A 16 -1.04 -2.95 16.11
N SER A 17 -0.74 -2.55 17.35
CA SER A 17 -0.79 -1.14 17.79
C SER A 17 0.20 -0.24 17.04
N ASP A 18 1.33 -0.80 16.61
CA ASP A 18 2.33 -0.09 15.81
C ASP A 18 1.79 0.37 14.44
N LEU A 19 0.93 -0.42 13.79
CA LEU A 19 0.29 -0.04 12.52
C LEU A 19 -0.66 1.14 12.73
N SER A 20 -1.48 1.09 13.78
CA SER A 20 -2.38 2.20 14.12
C SER A 20 -1.62 3.48 14.47
N ALA A 21 -0.47 3.36 15.15
CA ALA A 21 0.38 4.49 15.48
C ALA A 21 1.04 5.09 14.24
N ALA A 22 1.51 4.26 13.30
CA ALA A 22 2.07 4.70 12.02
C ALA A 22 1.03 5.46 11.18
N ALA A 23 -0.19 4.94 11.08
CA ALA A 23 -1.29 5.60 10.38
C ALA A 23 -1.65 6.95 11.03
N ALA A 24 -1.80 7.00 12.37
CA ALA A 24 -2.10 8.24 13.09
C ALA A 24 -1.00 9.30 12.91
N LYS A 25 0.28 8.90 12.98
CA LYS A 25 1.41 9.80 12.72
C LYS A 25 1.38 10.36 11.30
N GLN A 26 1.13 9.51 10.30
CA GLN A 26 1.04 9.95 8.91
C GLN A 26 -0.13 10.92 8.70
N MET A 27 -1.30 10.63 9.27
CA MET A 27 -2.48 11.52 9.20
C MET A 27 -2.20 12.91 9.78
N ASN A 28 -1.46 12.99 10.90
CA ASN A 28 -1.06 14.27 11.50
C ASN A 28 0.02 15.02 10.69
N THR A 29 0.80 14.31 9.87
CA THR A 29 1.89 14.88 9.07
C THR A 29 1.40 15.33 7.70
N LEU A 30 0.72 14.44 6.98
CA LEU A 30 0.15 14.67 5.66
C LEU A 30 -0.98 13.64 5.46
N ALA A 31 -2.21 14.06 5.72
CA ALA A 31 -3.39 13.21 5.60
C ALA A 31 -3.69 12.81 4.15
N PHE A 32 -3.45 13.72 3.19
CA PHE A 32 -3.66 13.46 1.78
C PHE A 32 -2.80 14.38 0.91
N SER A 33 -2.21 13.80 -0.13
CA SER A 33 -1.69 14.50 -1.31
C SER A 33 -1.92 13.59 -2.51
N THR A 34 -2.15 14.19 -3.67
CA THR A 34 -2.20 13.44 -4.93
C THR A 34 -0.79 12.97 -5.31
N ASN A 35 -0.71 11.79 -5.95
CA ASN A 35 0.50 11.28 -6.61
C ASN A 35 0.56 11.65 -8.12
N TRP A 36 -0.24 12.63 -8.54
CA TRP A 36 -0.34 13.10 -9.92
C TRP A 36 0.48 14.39 -10.03
N GLY A 37 1.68 14.29 -10.61
CA GLY A 37 2.59 15.42 -10.82
C GLY A 37 3.54 15.73 -9.66
N PHE A 38 3.24 15.23 -8.45
CA PHE A 38 4.12 15.30 -7.29
C PHE A 38 4.19 13.95 -6.59
N ALA A 39 5.28 13.70 -5.88
CA ALA A 39 5.44 12.53 -5.01
C ALA A 39 5.59 12.98 -3.56
N HIS A 40 5.28 12.07 -2.64
CA HIS A 40 5.56 12.24 -1.21
C HIS A 40 6.39 11.06 -0.69
N PRO A 41 7.23 11.25 0.35
CA PRO A 41 8.17 10.22 0.79
C PRO A 41 7.54 8.84 1.04
N PRO A 42 6.36 8.71 1.69
CA PRO A 42 5.73 7.40 1.87
C PRO A 42 5.39 6.65 0.58
N ALA A 43 5.02 7.36 -0.49
CA ALA A 43 4.73 6.71 -1.78
C ALA A 43 6.01 6.23 -2.46
N ILE A 44 7.09 7.01 -2.37
CA ILE A 44 8.41 6.64 -2.91
C ILE A 44 8.96 5.41 -2.19
N GLU A 45 8.90 5.41 -0.85
CA GLU A 45 9.34 4.30 -0.01
C GLU A 45 8.52 3.04 -0.30
N ALA A 46 7.19 3.16 -0.38
CA ALA A 46 6.31 2.04 -0.70
C ALA A 46 6.58 1.44 -2.09
N ALA A 47 6.72 2.29 -3.12
CA ALA A 47 7.03 1.84 -4.48
C ALA A 47 8.41 1.16 -4.54
N SER A 48 9.40 1.71 -3.85
CA SER A 48 10.75 1.12 -3.77
C SER A 48 10.74 -0.25 -3.09
N MET A 49 9.98 -0.40 -2.00
CA MET A 49 9.81 -1.69 -1.33
C MET A 49 9.13 -2.72 -2.23
N ILE A 50 8.05 -2.33 -2.94
CA ILE A 50 7.34 -3.21 -3.86
C ILE A 50 8.27 -3.68 -4.97
N ALA A 51 9.01 -2.77 -5.62
CA ALA A 51 10.00 -3.09 -6.65
C ALA A 51 11.07 -4.08 -6.14
N GLY A 52 11.49 -3.97 -4.87
CA GLY A 52 12.46 -4.89 -4.26
C GLY A 52 11.96 -6.33 -4.08
N PHE A 53 10.65 -6.55 -4.05
CA PHE A 53 10.03 -7.88 -3.95
C PHE A 53 9.39 -8.36 -5.26
N ALA A 54 9.23 -7.47 -6.24
CA ALA A 54 8.58 -7.78 -7.51
C ALA A 54 9.48 -8.69 -8.37
N PRO A 55 8.89 -9.59 -9.18
CA PRO A 55 9.65 -10.51 -10.02
C PRO A 55 10.20 -9.80 -11.27
N GLY A 56 11.32 -10.32 -11.78
CA GLY A 56 11.86 -9.91 -13.08
C GLY A 56 12.33 -8.46 -13.09
N ASP A 57 11.87 -7.71 -14.09
CA ASP A 57 12.18 -6.30 -14.34
C ASP A 57 11.07 -5.34 -13.89
N MET A 58 10.07 -5.84 -13.15
CA MET A 58 8.98 -5.03 -12.61
C MET A 58 9.50 -4.06 -11.54
N SER A 59 9.64 -2.80 -11.92
CA SER A 59 10.21 -1.73 -11.06
C SER A 59 9.28 -0.54 -10.84
N GLU A 60 8.19 -0.45 -11.61
CA GLU A 60 7.23 0.65 -11.54
C GLU A 60 5.96 0.24 -10.78
N THR A 61 5.44 1.14 -9.96
CA THR A 61 4.22 0.92 -9.17
C THR A 61 3.17 1.99 -9.47
N PHE A 62 1.98 1.55 -9.85
CA PHE A 62 0.79 2.41 -9.95
C PHE A 62 -0.18 2.08 -8.81
N PHE A 63 -0.40 3.04 -7.91
CA PHE A 63 -1.25 2.84 -6.73
C PHE A 63 -2.73 3.07 -7.04
N VAL A 64 -3.57 2.18 -6.53
CA VAL A 64 -5.04 2.22 -6.60
C VAL A 64 -5.64 1.80 -5.25
N SER A 65 -6.94 1.95 -5.08
CA SER A 65 -7.61 1.74 -3.79
C SER A 65 -8.03 0.29 -3.55
N SER A 66 -8.08 -0.55 -4.60
CA SER A 66 -8.57 -1.93 -4.48
C SER A 66 -7.99 -2.87 -5.53
N GLY A 67 -8.15 -4.17 -5.30
CA GLY A 67 -7.75 -5.20 -6.28
C GLY A 67 -8.52 -5.11 -7.59
N SER A 68 -9.82 -4.76 -7.57
CA SER A 68 -10.61 -4.61 -8.80
C SER A 68 -10.12 -3.43 -9.65
N GLU A 69 -9.78 -2.30 -9.02
CA GLU A 69 -9.16 -1.16 -9.72
C GLU A 69 -7.80 -1.55 -10.30
N ALA A 70 -7.01 -2.35 -9.60
CA ALA A 70 -5.70 -2.80 -10.08
C ALA A 70 -5.84 -3.64 -11.36
N VAL A 71 -6.81 -4.56 -11.40
CA VAL A 71 -7.09 -5.37 -12.59
C VAL A 71 -7.55 -4.50 -13.76
N GLU A 72 -8.48 -3.58 -13.52
CA GLU A 72 -9.00 -2.68 -14.57
C GLU A 72 -7.92 -1.71 -15.10
N SER A 73 -7.01 -1.26 -14.24
CA SER A 73 -5.85 -0.45 -14.63
C SER A 73 -4.83 -1.26 -15.43
N ALA A 74 -4.57 -2.52 -15.07
CA ALA A 74 -3.59 -3.37 -15.74
C ALA A 74 -4.01 -3.83 -17.14
N ILE A 75 -5.32 -3.82 -17.44
CA ILE A 75 -5.86 -4.18 -18.75
C ILE A 75 -5.69 -3.04 -19.78
N LYS A 76 -5.59 -1.80 -19.31
CA LYS A 76 -5.46 -0.60 -20.15
C LYS A 76 -4.02 -0.37 -20.59
#